data_AF-A0ABD5JQ92-F1
#
_entry.id   AF-A0ABD5JQ92-F1
#
_cell.length_a   1.000
_cell.length_b   1.000
_cell.length_c   1.000
_cell.angle_alpha   90.00
_cell.angle_beta   90.00
_cell.angle_gamma   90.00
#
_symmetry.space_group_name_H-M   'P 1'
#
loop_
_entity.id
_entity.type
_entity.pdbx_description
1 polymer ?
#
loop_
_entity_poly.entity_id
_entity_poly.type
_entity_poly.pdbx_seq_one_letter_code
_entity_poly.pdbx_strand_id
1 'polypeptide(L)'
;MLFSPSVRLWLLPNVLLLVALSTWGALRYPHLPGRIPKHIGADGIDAWTDKTIGSAFVLVFVYAGVTVLMAGSAELTLRLTPRDELSNVTATPFATARATSSLLNRPGSRISARRIARALLLLNTCIGTSFLAGCGMLWRSTPNPSLPAWLLPAMTLPLLAGTAVTVTAAVIDRKR
;
A
#
# COMPACT_ATOMS: atom_id res chain seq x y z
N MET A 1 2.92 -4.79 -22.85
CA MET A 1 2.71 -3.89 -21.69
C MET A 1 2.85 -4.71 -20.41
N LEU A 2 3.62 -4.23 -19.42
CA LEU A 2 4.01 -5.00 -18.21
C LEU A 2 2.84 -5.38 -17.29
N PHE A 3 1.84 -4.50 -17.15
CA PHE A 3 0.66 -4.70 -16.29
C PHE A 3 -0.64 -4.79 -17.07
N SER A 4 -1.59 -5.57 -16.55
CA SER A 4 -2.94 -5.68 -17.08
C SER A 4 -3.68 -4.32 -17.10
N PRO A 5 -4.66 -4.12 -18.01
CA PRO A 5 -5.48 -2.88 -18.04
C PRO A 5 -6.15 -2.57 -16.71
N SER A 6 -6.62 -3.60 -16.00
CA SER A 6 -7.25 -3.46 -14.68
C SER A 6 -6.26 -2.91 -13.64
N VAL A 7 -5.04 -3.45 -13.59
CA VAL A 7 -4.01 -2.94 -12.65
C VAL A 7 -3.65 -1.51 -12.98
N ARG A 8 -3.44 -1.16 -14.26
CA ARG A 8 -3.03 0.19 -14.64
C ARG A 8 -4.03 1.27 -14.23
N LEU A 9 -5.32 1.03 -14.45
CA LEU A 9 -6.37 2.00 -14.08
C LEU A 9 -6.41 2.20 -12.55
N TRP A 10 -6.24 1.13 -11.79
CA TRP A 10 -6.27 1.16 -10.32
C TRP A 10 -4.94 1.58 -9.69
N LEU A 11 -3.84 1.56 -10.45
CA LEU A 11 -2.55 2.07 -10.03
C LEU A 11 -2.47 3.60 -10.16
N LEU A 12 -3.28 4.21 -11.03
CA LEU A 12 -3.32 5.65 -11.25
C LEU A 12 -3.37 6.49 -9.96
N PRO A 13 -4.29 6.27 -8.99
CA PRO A 13 -4.30 7.06 -7.75
C PRO A 13 -2.99 6.95 -6.96
N ASN A 14 -2.36 5.78 -6.98
CA ASN A 14 -1.09 5.54 -6.27
C ASN A 14 0.06 6.32 -6.92
N VAL A 15 0.12 6.33 -8.25
CA VAL A 15 1.12 7.12 -9.00
C VAL A 15 0.91 8.60 -8.74
N LEU A 16 -0.35 9.07 -8.79
CA LEU A 16 -0.68 10.47 -8.51
C LEU A 16 -0.29 10.88 -7.09
N LEU A 17 -0.56 10.04 -6.09
CA LEU A 17 -0.13 10.27 -4.71
C LEU A 17 1.39 10.30 -4.58
N LEU A 18 2.10 9.37 -5.23
CA LEU A 18 3.56 9.34 -5.19
C LEU A 18 4.18 10.59 -5.83
N VAL A 19 3.64 11.05 -6.97
CA VAL A 19 4.03 12.31 -7.61
C VAL A 19 3.73 13.48 -6.69
N ALA A 20 2.53 13.55 -6.12
CA ALA A 20 2.13 14.64 -5.22
C ALA A 20 3.05 14.72 -3.99
N LEU A 21 3.34 13.58 -3.34
CA LEU A 21 4.27 13.50 -2.22
C LEU A 21 5.67 13.95 -2.61
N SER A 22 6.17 13.47 -3.76
CA SER A 22 7.50 13.81 -4.24
C SER A 22 7.63 15.30 -4.56
N THR A 23 6.67 15.87 -5.28
CA THR A 23 6.63 17.29 -5.63
C THR A 23 6.49 18.15 -4.38
N TRP A 24 5.55 17.81 -3.48
CA TRP A 24 5.35 18.56 -2.25
C TRP A 24 6.61 18.53 -1.37
N GLY A 25 7.22 17.36 -1.20
CA GLY A 25 8.47 17.21 -0.46
C GLY A 25 9.61 18.01 -1.07
N ALA A 26 9.77 17.99 -2.41
CA ALA A 26 10.79 18.75 -3.11
C ALA A 26 10.64 20.27 -2.90
N LEU A 27 9.41 20.78 -2.92
CA LEU A 27 9.12 22.20 -2.65
C LEU A 27 9.39 22.58 -1.19
N ARG A 28 9.15 21.65 -0.25
CA ARG A 28 9.35 21.89 1.19
C ARG A 28 10.80 21.73 1.63
N TYR A 29 11.55 20.82 1.03
CA TYR A 29 12.89 20.42 1.44
C TYR A 29 13.89 21.58 1.67
N PRO A 30 13.94 22.64 0.84
CA PRO A 30 14.83 23.78 1.06
C PRO A 30 14.51 24.57 2.34
N HIS A 31 13.25 24.53 2.77
CA HIS A 31 12.72 25.32 3.89
C HIS A 31 12.65 24.52 5.20
N LEU A 32 13.10 23.27 5.20
CA LEU A 32 13.09 22.44 6.40
C LEU A 32 14.22 22.85 7.36
N PRO A 33 13.95 22.80 8.68
CA PRO A 33 14.98 23.04 9.68
C PRO A 33 16.13 22.03 9.58
N GLY A 34 17.28 22.38 10.16
CA GLY A 34 18.46 21.52 10.16
C GLY A 34 18.23 20.14 10.81
N ARG A 35 17.23 20.02 11.69
CA ARG A 35 16.80 18.77 12.31
C ARG A 35 15.32 18.52 12.09
N ILE A 36 14.97 17.26 11.86
CA ILE A 36 13.59 16.79 11.65
C ILE A 36 13.23 15.67 12.63
N PRO A 37 11.93 15.45 12.90
CA PRO A 37 11.48 14.37 13.77
C PRO A 37 11.96 12.99 13.28
N LYS A 38 12.50 12.18 14.20
CA LYS A 38 12.90 10.79 13.97
C LYS A 38 11.91 9.81 14.57
N HIS A 39 11.37 10.11 15.75
CA HIS A 39 10.39 9.30 16.46
C HIS A 39 9.28 10.19 17.01
N ILE A 40 8.06 9.63 17.04
CA ILE A 40 6.86 10.26 17.58
C ILE A 40 6.30 9.30 18.62
N GLY A 41 6.48 9.63 19.89
CA GLY A 41 5.95 8.92 21.04
C GLY A 41 4.56 9.42 21.46
N ALA A 42 4.02 8.83 22.53
CA ALA A 42 2.70 9.18 23.06
C ALA A 42 2.63 10.65 23.53
N ASP A 43 3.73 11.19 24.03
CA ASP A 43 3.84 12.56 24.55
C ASP A 43 4.34 13.58 23.49
N GLY A 44 4.55 13.14 22.25
CA GLY A 44 5.01 13.99 21.16
C GLY A 44 6.31 13.53 20.51
N ILE A 45 7.02 14.46 19.87
CA ILE A 45 8.33 14.15 19.25
C ILE A 45 9.39 14.06 20.35
N ASP A 46 9.89 12.85 20.58
CA ASP A 46 10.90 12.54 21.61
C ASP A 46 12.31 12.29 21.02
N ALA A 47 12.44 12.10 19.70
CA ALA A 47 13.71 11.95 19.02
C ALA A 47 13.81 12.73 17.71
N TRP A 48 15.01 13.23 17.42
CA TRP A 48 15.33 14.07 16.27
C TRP A 48 16.51 13.52 15.48
N THR A 49 16.62 13.88 14.20
CA THR A 49 17.75 13.52 13.33
C THR A 49 18.09 14.67 12.41
N ASP A 50 19.31 14.68 11.85
CA ASP A 50 19.73 15.71 10.92
C ASP A 50 18.97 15.60 9.58
N LYS A 51 18.74 16.75 8.97
CA LYS A 51 18.09 16.86 7.66
C LYS A 51 19.00 16.30 6.58
N THR A 52 18.58 15.21 5.97
CA THR A 52 19.15 14.63 4.75
C THR A 52 18.03 14.30 3.78
N ILE A 53 18.35 14.02 2.51
CA ILE A 53 17.33 13.53 1.56
C ILE A 53 16.74 12.21 2.07
N GLY A 54 17.58 11.31 2.59
CA GLY A 54 17.13 10.04 3.15
C GLY A 54 16.14 10.20 4.29
N SER A 55 16.49 11.01 5.31
CA SER A 55 15.63 11.22 6.47
C SER A 55 14.35 12.00 6.13
N ALA A 56 14.42 13.00 5.24
CA ALA A 56 13.25 13.79 4.86
C ALA A 56 12.26 13.07 3.92
N PHE A 57 12.74 12.16 3.06
CA PHE A 57 11.91 11.46 2.08
C PHE A 57 11.66 9.98 2.41
N VAL A 58 12.04 9.51 3.61
CA VAL A 58 11.91 8.10 4.00
C VAL A 58 10.50 7.54 3.75
N LEU A 59 9.45 8.28 4.10
CA LEU A 59 8.06 7.84 3.88
C LEU A 59 7.72 7.75 2.39
N VAL A 60 8.27 8.63 1.55
CA VAL A 60 8.08 8.60 0.10
C VAL A 60 8.76 7.36 -0.50
N PHE A 61 9.98 7.04 -0.06
CA PHE A 61 10.70 5.85 -0.50
C PHE A 61 10.00 4.56 -0.07
N VAL A 62 9.53 4.49 1.18
CA VAL A 62 8.73 3.37 1.66
C VAL A 62 7.45 3.25 0.84
N TYR A 63 6.76 4.37 0.54
CA TYR A 63 5.56 4.33 -0.28
C TYR A 63 5.82 3.81 -1.69
N ALA A 64 6.91 4.24 -2.32
CA ALA A 64 7.31 3.76 -3.64
C ALA A 64 7.55 2.24 -3.63
N GLY A 65 8.28 1.73 -2.63
CA GLY A 65 8.54 0.30 -2.46
C GLY A 65 7.26 -0.50 -2.23
N VAL A 66 6.38 -0.05 -1.33
CA VAL A 66 5.08 -0.70 -1.07
C VAL A 66 4.19 -0.66 -2.31
N THR A 67 4.21 0.42 -3.08
CA THR A 67 3.46 0.53 -4.34
C THR A 67 3.90 -0.51 -5.35
N VAL A 68 5.21 -0.71 -5.53
CA VAL A 68 5.75 -1.77 -6.41
C VAL A 68 5.32 -3.14 -5.92
N LEU A 69 5.45 -3.41 -4.62
CA LEU A 69 5.05 -4.68 -4.00
C LEU A 69 3.55 -4.97 -4.21
N MET A 70 2.68 -3.99 -3.97
CA MET A 70 1.23 -4.12 -4.10
C MET A 70 0.81 -4.29 -5.56
N ALA A 71 1.42 -3.53 -6.48
CA ALA A 71 1.18 -3.68 -7.92
C ALA A 71 1.61 -5.06 -8.44
N GLY A 72 2.78 -5.54 -8.02
CA GLY A 72 3.27 -6.88 -8.34
C GLY A 72 2.35 -7.97 -7.79
N SER A 73 1.91 -7.85 -6.54
CA SER A 73 0.99 -8.80 -5.89
C SER A 73 -0.38 -8.84 -6.56
N ALA A 74 -0.91 -7.66 -6.93
CA ALA A 74 -2.17 -7.55 -7.66
C ALA A 74 -2.07 -8.20 -9.06
N GLU A 75 -1.00 -7.94 -9.79
CA GLU A 75 -0.76 -8.55 -11.10
C GLU A 75 -0.55 -10.07 -11.01
N LEU A 76 0.22 -10.54 -10.02
CA LEU A 76 0.41 -11.97 -9.79
C LEU A 76 -0.92 -12.66 -9.48
N THR A 77 -1.77 -12.04 -8.65
CA THR A 77 -3.12 -12.54 -8.33
C THR A 77 -3.98 -12.71 -9.59
N LEU A 78 -3.88 -11.80 -10.55
CA LEU A 78 -4.61 -11.89 -11.82
C LEU A 78 -4.05 -12.97 -12.75
N ARG A 79 -2.76 -13.29 -12.64
CA ARG A 79 -2.08 -14.31 -13.46
C ARG A 79 -2.25 -15.73 -12.92
N LEU A 80 -2.61 -15.90 -11.64
CA LEU A 80 -2.89 -17.20 -11.06
C LEU A 80 -4.12 -17.85 -11.70
N THR A 81 -4.06 -19.14 -12.01
CA THR A 81 -5.24 -19.93 -12.38
C THR A 81 -6.12 -20.12 -11.13
N PRO A 82 -7.41 -19.71 -11.14
CA PRO A 82 -8.31 -19.80 -10.00
C PRO A 82 -8.77 -21.25 -9.79
N ARG A 83 -9.43 -21.49 -8.66
CA ARG A 83 -9.82 -22.85 -8.24
C ARG A 83 -10.90 -23.46 -9.14
N ASP A 84 -11.91 -22.68 -9.55
CA ASP A 84 -13.02 -23.12 -10.40
C ASP A 84 -12.59 -23.61 -11.80
N GLU A 85 -11.54 -23.04 -12.36
CA GLU A 85 -10.99 -23.46 -13.65
C GLU A 85 -10.14 -24.74 -13.56
N LEU A 86 -9.61 -25.06 -12.37
CA LEU A 86 -8.78 -26.27 -12.16
C LEU A 86 -9.63 -27.53 -12.05
N SER A 87 -10.84 -27.45 -11.47
CA SER A 87 -11.76 -28.59 -11.36
C SER A 87 -12.25 -29.11 -12.72
N ASN A 88 -12.18 -28.28 -13.76
CA ASN A 88 -12.61 -28.64 -15.12
C ASN A 88 -11.51 -29.27 -15.98
N VAL A 89 -10.27 -29.33 -15.49
CA VAL A 89 -9.15 -29.95 -16.21
C VAL A 89 -9.15 -31.45 -15.89
N THR A 90 -9.34 -32.30 -16.90
CA THR A 90 -9.09 -33.74 -16.86
C THR A 90 -7.62 -33.97 -16.49
N ALA A 91 -7.33 -34.14 -15.21
CA ALA A 91 -5.99 -33.91 -14.70
C ALA A 91 -5.16 -35.19 -14.60
N THR A 92 -4.02 -35.18 -15.28
CA THR A 92 -2.89 -36.09 -14.99
C THR A 92 -2.43 -35.89 -13.54
N PRO A 93 -1.79 -36.90 -12.90
CA PRO A 93 -1.45 -36.88 -11.47
C PRO A 93 -0.58 -35.69 -11.03
N PHE A 94 0.22 -35.14 -11.94
CA PHE A 94 1.06 -33.97 -11.66
C PHE A 94 0.28 -32.65 -11.69
N ALA A 95 -0.76 -32.56 -12.53
CA ALA A 95 -1.63 -31.40 -12.60
C ALA A 95 -2.53 -31.30 -11.36
N THR A 96 -3.03 -32.43 -10.85
CA THR A 96 -3.76 -32.46 -9.57
C THR A 96 -2.88 -32.04 -8.40
N ALA A 97 -1.66 -32.57 -8.26
CA ALA A 97 -0.74 -32.18 -7.18
C ALA A 97 -0.39 -30.68 -7.17
N ARG A 98 -0.24 -30.06 -8.34
CA ARG A 98 -0.01 -28.61 -8.47
C ARG A 98 -1.29 -27.79 -8.20
N ALA A 99 -2.46 -28.34 -8.53
CA ALA A 99 -3.76 -27.73 -8.27
C ALA A 99 -4.14 -27.77 -6.78
N THR A 100 -3.74 -28.82 -6.06
CA THR A 100 -4.08 -29.06 -4.64
C THR A 100 -3.02 -28.57 -3.65
N SER A 101 -1.92 -27.97 -4.12
CA SER A 101 -0.89 -27.44 -3.23
C SER A 101 -1.45 -26.37 -2.28
N SER A 102 -1.49 -26.69 -0.99
CA SER A 102 -1.97 -25.82 0.10
C SER A 102 -1.11 -24.56 0.30
N LEU A 103 0.07 -24.53 -0.31
CA LEU A 103 1.00 -23.40 -0.23
C LEU A 103 0.57 -22.21 -1.11
N LEU A 104 -0.32 -22.43 -2.08
CA LEU A 104 -0.82 -21.37 -2.96
C LEU A 104 -2.26 -21.01 -2.58
N ASN A 105 -2.43 -19.87 -1.91
CA ASN A 105 -3.73 -19.28 -1.63
C ASN A 105 -4.35 -18.70 -2.93
N ARG A 106 -4.86 -19.59 -3.79
CA ARG A 106 -5.45 -19.23 -5.10
C ARG A 106 -6.80 -18.56 -4.92
N PRO A 107 -7.15 -17.56 -5.75
CA PRO A 107 -8.51 -17.03 -5.79
C PRO A 107 -9.50 -18.11 -6.26
N GLY A 108 -10.74 -18.07 -5.76
CA GLY A 108 -11.80 -19.01 -6.11
C GLY A 108 -12.25 -18.88 -7.57
N SER A 109 -12.28 -17.65 -8.11
CA SER A 109 -12.68 -17.35 -9.49
C SER A 109 -11.93 -16.13 -10.05
N ARG A 110 -12.03 -15.90 -11.37
CA ARG A 110 -11.49 -14.68 -12.02
C ARG A 110 -12.08 -13.38 -11.49
N ILE A 111 -13.37 -13.39 -11.14
CA ILE A 111 -14.05 -12.23 -10.55
C ILE A 111 -13.44 -11.93 -9.18
N SER A 112 -13.18 -12.96 -8.40
CA SER A 112 -12.54 -12.81 -7.09
C SER A 112 -11.10 -12.33 -7.19
N ALA A 113 -10.32 -12.89 -8.13
CA ALA A 113 -8.96 -12.42 -8.42
C ALA A 113 -8.93 -10.91 -8.71
N ARG A 114 -9.84 -10.41 -9.56
CA ARG A 114 -9.98 -8.98 -9.84
C ARG A 114 -10.36 -8.16 -8.61
N ARG A 115 -11.26 -8.68 -7.77
CA ARG A 115 -11.67 -8.01 -6.53
C ARG A 115 -10.52 -7.86 -5.55
N ILE A 116 -9.78 -8.94 -5.31
CA ILE A 116 -8.59 -8.96 -4.44
C ILE A 116 -7.52 -8.00 -4.99
N ALA A 117 -7.22 -8.08 -6.29
CA ALA A 117 -6.25 -7.20 -6.93
C ALA A 117 -6.60 -5.71 -6.77
N ARG A 118 -7.88 -5.34 -6.94
CA ARG A 118 -8.37 -3.97 -6.72
C ARG A 118 -8.30 -3.56 -5.25
N ALA A 119 -8.65 -4.45 -4.34
CA ALA A 119 -8.58 -4.18 -2.91
C ALA A 119 -7.14 -3.92 -2.44
N LEU A 120 -6.15 -4.66 -2.97
CA LEU A 120 -4.73 -4.41 -2.69
C LEU A 120 -4.27 -3.02 -3.16
N LEU A 121 -4.67 -2.61 -4.37
CA LEU A 121 -4.31 -1.30 -4.91
C LEU A 121 -5.03 -0.15 -4.19
N LEU A 122 -6.25 -0.38 -3.70
CA LEU A 122 -6.97 0.55 -2.84
C LEU A 122 -6.30 0.67 -1.47
N LEU A 123 -5.92 -0.45 -0.85
CA LEU A 123 -5.15 -0.45 0.41
C LEU A 123 -3.85 0.32 0.24
N ASN A 124 -3.15 0.17 -0.88
CA ASN A 124 -1.97 0.98 -1.16
C ASN A 124 -2.30 2.48 -1.25
N THR A 125 -3.45 2.85 -1.82
CA THR A 125 -3.89 4.26 -1.84
C THR A 125 -4.12 4.77 -0.42
N CYS A 126 -4.76 3.96 0.42
CA CYS A 126 -4.95 4.26 1.84
C CYS A 126 -3.62 4.44 2.60
N ILE A 127 -2.63 3.57 2.36
CA ILE A 127 -1.28 3.70 2.91
C ILE A 127 -0.63 5.03 2.48
N GLY A 128 -0.73 5.37 1.19
CA GLY A 128 -0.22 6.64 0.67
C GLY A 128 -0.87 7.86 1.32
N THR A 129 -2.20 7.82 1.51
CA THR A 129 -2.94 8.87 2.22
C THR A 129 -2.48 9.02 3.68
N SER A 130 -2.25 7.91 4.38
CA SER A 130 -1.70 7.95 5.74
C SER A 130 -0.29 8.54 5.77
N PHE A 131 0.53 8.23 4.78
CA PHE A 131 1.87 8.81 4.67
C PHE A 131 1.86 10.28 4.28
N LEU A 132 0.83 10.76 3.57
CA LEU A 132 0.63 12.19 3.32
C LEU A 132 0.49 12.98 4.63
N ALA A 133 -0.28 12.46 5.59
CA ALA A 133 -0.38 13.05 6.93
C ALA A 133 0.97 13.04 7.67
N GLY A 134 1.70 11.92 7.61
CA GLY A 134 3.04 11.80 8.20
C GLY A 134 4.07 12.73 7.56
N CYS A 135 4.03 12.93 6.23
CA CYS A 135 4.89 13.87 5.54
C CYS A 135 4.55 15.32 5.91
N GLY A 136 3.28 15.66 6.06
CA GLY A 136 2.87 16.99 6.56
C GLY A 136 3.41 17.28 7.95
N MET A 137 3.49 16.26 8.80
CA MET A 137 4.09 16.32 10.12
C MET A 137 5.63 16.47 10.05
N LEU A 138 6.30 15.68 9.20
CA LEU A 138 7.76 15.67 9.03
C LEU A 138 8.28 16.95 8.37
N TRP A 139 7.50 17.55 7.47
CA TRP A 139 7.90 18.70 6.66
C TRP A 139 7.43 20.05 7.21
N ARG A 140 7.23 20.15 8.53
CA ARG A 140 6.94 21.42 9.20
C ARG A 140 8.17 22.33 9.23
N SER A 141 7.99 23.63 8.99
CA SER A 141 9.10 24.61 9.01
C SER A 141 9.61 24.89 10.42
N THR A 142 8.81 24.64 11.44
CA THR A 142 9.13 24.95 12.84
C THR A 142 9.23 23.65 13.65
N PRO A 143 10.28 23.49 14.50
CA PRO A 143 10.36 22.41 15.47
C PRO A 143 9.28 22.62 16.54
N ASN A 144 8.07 22.09 16.30
CA ASN A 144 7.00 22.09 17.29
C ASN A 144 6.80 20.65 17.79
N PRO A 145 7.11 20.37 19.08
CA PRO A 145 7.02 19.02 19.63
C PRO A 145 5.57 18.54 19.79
N SER A 146 4.60 19.46 19.80
CA SER A 146 3.18 19.11 19.93
C SER A 146 2.66 18.38 18.70
N LEU A 147 1.84 17.36 18.95
CA LEU A 147 1.11 16.61 17.95
C LEU A 147 -0.29 17.19 17.77
N PRO A 148 -0.68 17.54 16.55
CA PRO A 148 -2.07 17.89 16.28
C PRO A 148 -2.98 16.70 16.53
N ALA A 149 -4.12 16.91 17.19
CA ALA A 149 -5.09 15.85 17.48
C ALA A 149 -5.63 15.13 16.23
N TRP A 150 -5.60 15.80 15.06
CA TRP A 150 -6.03 15.21 13.79
C TRP A 150 -5.03 14.21 13.19
N LEU A 151 -3.76 14.23 13.61
CA LEU A 151 -2.71 13.41 13.00
C LEU A 151 -3.02 11.91 13.14
N LEU A 152 -3.37 11.47 14.35
CA LEU A 152 -3.66 10.08 14.63
C LEU A 152 -4.83 9.53 13.80
N PRO A 153 -6.02 10.16 13.75
CA PRO A 153 -7.10 9.68 12.90
C PRO A 153 -6.76 9.79 11.40
N ALA A 154 -6.03 10.82 10.97
CA ALA A 154 -5.62 10.94 9.57
C ALA A 154 -4.66 9.82 9.12
N MET A 155 -3.82 9.31 10.03
CA MET A 155 -2.94 8.18 9.74
C MET A 155 -3.64 6.82 9.87
N THR A 156 -4.55 6.66 10.83
CA THR A 156 -5.12 5.34 11.16
C THR A 156 -6.39 5.01 10.38
N LEU A 157 -7.29 5.96 10.17
CA LEU A 157 -8.58 5.70 9.50
C LEU A 157 -8.44 5.18 8.07
N PRO A 158 -7.56 5.74 7.21
CA PRO A 158 -7.36 5.18 5.87
C PRO A 158 -6.87 3.74 5.91
N LEU A 159 -5.91 3.43 6.80
CA LEU A 159 -5.38 2.08 6.95
C LEU A 159 -6.46 1.08 7.38
N LEU A 160 -7.30 1.46 8.36
CA LEU A 160 -8.40 0.63 8.81
C LEU A 160 -9.40 0.38 7.68
N ALA A 161 -9.77 1.42 6.93
CA ALA A 161 -10.67 1.29 5.79
C ALA A 161 -10.11 0.37 4.69
N GLY A 162 -8.87 0.60 4.27
CA GLY A 162 -8.21 -0.23 3.26
C GLY A 162 -8.05 -1.68 3.69
N THR A 163 -7.73 -1.89 4.97
CA THR A 163 -7.59 -3.23 5.57
C THR A 163 -8.94 -3.95 5.60
N ALA A 164 -9.99 -3.28 6.08
CA ALA A 164 -11.33 -3.83 6.12
C ALA A 164 -11.79 -4.27 4.73
N VAL A 165 -11.63 -3.43 3.70
CA VAL A 165 -11.98 -3.78 2.32
C VAL A 165 -11.18 -4.99 1.81
N THR A 166 -9.88 -5.05 2.11
CA THR A 166 -9.01 -6.18 1.71
C THR A 166 -9.43 -7.48 2.38
N VAL A 167 -9.70 -7.45 3.69
CA VAL A 167 -10.18 -8.60 4.45
C VAL A 167 -11.55 -9.04 3.93
N THR A 168 -12.49 -8.12 3.72
CA THR A 168 -13.80 -8.44 3.16
C THR A 168 -13.69 -9.08 1.78
N ALA A 169 -12.83 -8.57 0.90
CA ALA A 169 -12.58 -9.16 -0.42
C ALA A 169 -12.08 -10.62 -0.30
N ALA A 170 -11.14 -10.87 0.62
CA ALA A 170 -10.60 -12.20 0.87
C ALA A 170 -11.61 -13.16 1.53
N VAL A 171 -12.46 -12.66 2.44
CA VAL A 171 -13.48 -13.48 3.11
C VAL A 171 -14.58 -13.88 2.12
N ILE A 172 -15.02 -12.96 1.25
CA ILE A 172 -16.03 -13.29 0.24
C ILE A 172 -15.50 -14.35 -0.75
N ASP A 173 -14.20 -14.33 -1.06
CA ASP A 173 -13.57 -15.38 -1.87
C ASP A 173 -13.70 -16.77 -1.24
N ARG A 174 -13.55 -16.88 0.09
CA ARG A 174 -13.59 -18.15 0.81
C ARG A 174 -14.99 -18.73 1.00
N LYS A 175 -16.03 -17.90 0.93
CA LYS A 175 -17.43 -18.32 1.06
C LYS A 175 -18.02 -18.86 -0.25
N ARG A 176 -17.29 -18.76 -1.37
CA ARG A 176 -17.66 -19.32 -2.67
C ARG A 176 -16.83 -20.56 -2.95
#